data_AF-A0A522RCR4-F1
#
_entry.id   AF-A0A522RCR4-F1
#
_cell.length_a   1.000
_cell.length_b   1.000
_cell.length_c   1.000
_cell.angle_alpha   90.00
_cell.angle_beta   90.00
_cell.angle_gamma   90.00
#
_symmetry.space_group_name_H-M   'P 1'
#
loop_
_entity.id
_entity.type
_entity.pdbx_description
1 polymer ?
#
loop_
_entity_poly.entity_id
_entity_poly.type
_entity_poly.pdbx_seq_one_letter_code
_entity_poly.pdbx_strand_id
1 'polypeptide(L)'
;MTGSIGFHVSALWPQLVALYCVALLPLAAGLPPVIAIIESVYVMTGREIWKQTARFWGKLFGVVLLVWGVGSIALTILYVADTGRFTRHIQGMPGPLLILFFMPIVLAFGLLLWNGFRDWRSLGKVRHLIVTWLWVPLFGVAVLKVAVGYGLLDNPAGVDLDPGSLQLWITDLPAVLLNPAAQSRFVHLAGACYLVGATFVLSISAWYLLRDRNVRIARRSLTVSASFGLAAALSLAALGDRAGYATSSGQQMRIAAIAAEWHAQT
;
A
#
# COMPACT_ATOMS: atom_id res chain seq x y z
N MET A 1 24.82 -24.39 -22.57
CA MET A 1 24.23 -24.83 -21.29
C MET A 1 24.10 -23.71 -20.24
N THR A 2 24.43 -22.46 -20.55
CA THR A 2 24.35 -21.30 -19.63
C THR A 2 23.01 -20.55 -19.63
N GLY A 3 22.06 -20.92 -20.51
CA GLY A 3 20.82 -20.14 -20.71
C GLY A 3 19.70 -20.38 -19.69
N SER A 4 19.54 -21.60 -19.16
CA SER A 4 18.41 -21.91 -18.26
C SER A 4 18.67 -21.47 -16.82
N ILE A 5 19.89 -21.65 -16.30
CA ILE A 5 20.25 -21.24 -14.94
C ILE A 5 20.28 -19.70 -14.81
N GLY A 6 20.77 -19.01 -15.84
CA GLY A 6 20.75 -17.54 -15.90
C GLY A 6 19.33 -16.97 -15.82
N PHE A 7 18.37 -17.59 -16.51
CA PHE A 7 16.96 -17.19 -16.49
C PHE A 7 16.31 -17.32 -15.10
N HIS A 8 16.59 -18.42 -14.38
CA HIS A 8 16.04 -18.60 -13.04
C HIS A 8 16.60 -17.59 -12.04
N VAL A 9 17.91 -17.33 -12.06
CA VAL A 9 18.53 -16.39 -11.12
C VAL A 9 18.17 -14.93 -11.45
N SER A 10 18.10 -14.54 -12.72
CA SER A 10 17.71 -13.18 -13.13
C SER A 10 16.25 -12.85 -12.79
N ALA A 11 15.35 -13.85 -12.81
CA ALA A 11 13.95 -13.67 -12.45
C ALA A 11 13.71 -13.60 -10.92
N LEU A 12 14.53 -14.27 -10.13
CA LEU A 12 14.33 -14.39 -8.68
C LEU A 12 14.60 -13.09 -7.92
N TRP A 13 15.66 -12.36 -8.27
CA TRP A 13 16.05 -11.16 -7.49
C TRP A 13 15.01 -10.04 -7.51
N PRO A 14 14.42 -9.64 -8.67
CA PRO A 14 13.32 -8.67 -8.69
C PRO A 14 12.09 -9.13 -7.89
N GLN A 15 11.79 -10.43 -7.88
CA GLN A 15 10.66 -10.99 -7.13
C GLN A 15 10.90 -10.93 -5.61
N LEU A 16 12.13 -11.18 -5.15
CA LEU A 16 12.51 -11.04 -3.74
C LEU A 16 12.38 -9.58 -3.26
N VAL A 17 12.84 -8.62 -4.07
CA VAL A 17 12.69 -7.20 -3.77
C VAL A 17 11.22 -6.77 -3.82
N ALA A 18 10.43 -7.29 -4.76
CA ALA A 18 8.99 -7.08 -4.82
C ALA A 18 8.29 -7.60 -3.55
N LEU A 19 8.63 -8.80 -3.09
CA LEU A 19 8.09 -9.39 -1.86
C LEU A 19 8.38 -8.51 -0.64
N TYR A 20 9.62 -8.01 -0.51
CA TYR A 20 9.99 -7.07 0.53
C TYR A 20 9.16 -5.79 0.49
N CYS A 21 8.99 -5.19 -0.69
CA CYS A 21 8.23 -3.96 -0.86
C CYS A 21 6.74 -4.16 -0.54
N VAL A 22 6.16 -5.27 -1.00
CA VAL A 22 4.76 -5.64 -0.77
C VAL A 22 4.52 -5.95 0.71
N ALA A 23 5.46 -6.57 1.41
CA ALA A 23 5.33 -6.83 2.85
C ALA A 23 5.30 -5.55 3.69
N LEU A 24 6.04 -4.51 3.26
CA LEU A 24 6.12 -3.23 3.98
C LEU A 24 5.03 -2.23 3.58
N LEU A 25 4.43 -2.36 2.39
CA LEU A 25 3.35 -1.49 1.92
C LEU A 25 2.16 -1.41 2.89
N PRO A 26 1.63 -2.52 3.45
CA PRO A 26 0.57 -2.49 4.45
C PRO A 26 0.90 -1.63 5.67
N LEU A 27 2.15 -1.64 6.10
CA LEU A 27 2.58 -0.85 7.25
C LEU A 27 2.73 0.63 6.88
N ALA A 28 3.28 0.91 5.69
CA ALA A 28 3.44 2.28 5.18
C ALA A 28 2.09 2.96 4.93
N ALA A 29 1.10 2.24 4.38
CA ALA A 29 -0.24 2.76 4.13
C ALA A 29 -1.17 2.68 5.36
N GLY A 30 -0.93 1.74 6.28
CA GLY A 30 -1.78 1.49 7.44
C GLY A 30 -1.52 2.36 8.67
N LEU A 31 -0.28 2.81 8.87
CA LEU A 31 0.08 3.70 9.99
C LEU A 31 -0.48 5.14 9.89
N PRO A 32 -0.45 5.80 8.71
CA PRO A 32 -0.94 7.17 8.55
C PRO A 32 -2.35 7.43 9.10
N PRO A 33 -3.40 6.63 8.81
CA PRO A 33 -4.74 6.91 9.35
C PRO A 33 -4.78 6.80 10.88
N VAL A 34 -4.04 5.86 11.48
CA VAL A 34 -3.97 5.74 12.96
C VAL A 34 -3.30 6.98 13.57
N ILE A 35 -2.20 7.45 12.99
CA ILE A 35 -1.50 8.66 13.45
C ILE A 35 -2.39 9.89 13.27
N ALA A 36 -3.09 10.01 12.14
CA ALA A 36 -4.00 11.10 11.86
C ALA A 36 -5.17 11.15 12.85
N ILE A 37 -5.74 10.00 13.23
CA ILE A 37 -6.78 9.93 14.27
C ILE A 37 -6.24 10.39 15.62
N ILE A 38 -5.06 9.90 16.04
CA ILE A 38 -4.41 10.29 17.31
C ILE A 38 -4.14 11.80 17.34
N GLU A 39 -3.68 12.36 16.23
CA GLU A 39 -3.40 13.78 16.13
C GLU A 39 -4.68 14.64 16.06
N SER A 40 -5.74 14.19 15.40
CA SER A 40 -7.05 14.84 15.45
C SER A 40 -7.53 15.00 16.89
N VAL A 41 -7.40 13.94 17.71
CA VAL A 41 -7.75 14.00 19.13
C VAL A 41 -6.86 14.99 19.90
N TYR A 42 -5.58 15.13 19.53
CA TYR A 42 -4.72 16.18 20.10
C TYR A 42 -5.23 17.58 19.76
N VAL A 43 -5.51 17.88 18.49
CA VAL A 43 -5.94 19.21 18.05
C VAL A 43 -7.26 19.60 18.70
N MET A 44 -8.19 18.65 18.85
CA MET A 44 -9.50 18.83 19.48
C MET A 44 -9.40 19.00 21.00
N THR A 45 -8.60 18.17 21.68
CA THR A 45 -8.58 18.15 23.16
C THR A 45 -7.48 18.99 23.80
N GLY A 46 -6.46 19.38 23.03
CA GLY A 46 -5.29 20.12 23.53
C GLY A 46 -4.39 19.36 24.50
N ARG A 47 -4.70 18.08 24.81
CA ARG A 47 -3.95 17.31 25.81
C ARG A 47 -2.63 16.81 25.22
N GLU A 48 -1.52 17.25 25.81
CA GLU A 48 -0.16 17.03 25.29
C GLU A 48 0.22 15.54 25.16
N ILE A 49 -0.40 14.65 25.92
CA ILE A 49 -0.18 13.19 25.81
C ILE A 49 -0.52 12.64 24.41
N TRP A 50 -1.53 13.20 23.73
CA TRP A 50 -1.90 12.78 22.37
C TRP A 50 -0.85 13.22 21.35
N LYS A 51 -0.26 14.41 21.52
CA LYS A 51 0.86 14.86 20.70
C LYS A 51 2.11 14.02 20.92
N GLN A 52 2.42 13.64 22.16
CA GLN A 52 3.52 12.72 22.46
C GLN A 52 3.31 11.36 21.79
N THR A 53 2.07 10.87 21.81
CA THR A 53 1.68 9.62 21.16
C THR A 53 1.81 9.71 19.64
N ALA A 54 1.30 10.78 19.01
CA ALA A 54 1.43 11.02 17.58
C ALA A 54 2.91 11.14 17.15
N ARG A 55 3.74 11.82 17.96
CA ARG A 55 5.18 11.93 17.71
C ARG A 55 5.91 10.58 17.81
N PHE A 56 5.52 9.73 18.77
CA PHE A 56 6.09 8.39 18.92
C PHE A 56 5.83 7.55 17.66
N TRP A 57 4.57 7.45 17.23
CA TRP A 57 4.19 6.69 16.05
C TRP A 57 4.71 7.32 14.74
N GLY A 58 4.74 8.65 14.67
CA GLY A 58 5.32 9.39 13.54
C GLY A 58 6.80 9.08 13.33
N LYS A 59 7.59 8.94 14.42
CA LYS A 59 9.00 8.52 14.34
C LYS A 59 9.13 7.13 13.72
N LEU A 60 8.33 6.18 14.19
CA LEU A 60 8.36 4.80 13.69
C LEU A 60 7.89 4.73 12.23
N PHE A 61 6.84 5.48 11.89
CA PHE A 61 6.36 5.61 10.53
C PHE A 61 7.43 6.15 9.57
N GLY A 62 8.24 7.15 9.98
CA GLY A 62 9.34 7.63 9.13
C GLY A 62 10.42 6.58 8.88
N VAL A 63 10.70 5.69 9.85
CA VAL A 63 11.61 4.55 9.62
C VAL A 63 11.01 3.59 8.60
N VAL A 64 9.74 3.21 8.76
CA VAL A 64 9.02 2.33 7.80
C VAL A 64 9.05 2.94 6.41
N LEU A 65 8.77 4.24 6.30
CA LEU A 65 8.76 4.96 5.04
C LEU A 65 10.12 4.97 4.36
N LEU A 66 11.20 5.21 5.11
CA LEU A 66 12.56 5.20 4.57
C LEU A 66 12.90 3.82 3.99
N VAL A 67 12.66 2.78 4.80
CA VAL A 67 12.98 1.38 4.50
C VAL A 67 12.18 0.88 3.29
N TRP A 68 10.89 1.21 3.23
CA TRP A 68 10.02 0.90 2.08
C TRP A 68 10.36 1.74 0.84
N GLY A 69 10.68 3.03 1.01
CA GLY A 69 11.01 3.93 -0.08
C GLY A 69 12.29 3.53 -0.82
N VAL A 70 13.34 3.15 -0.07
CA VAL A 70 14.58 2.61 -0.65
C VAL A 70 14.31 1.34 -1.45
N GLY A 71 13.54 0.40 -0.90
CA GLY A 71 13.15 -0.82 -1.61
C GLY A 71 12.36 -0.53 -2.89
N SER A 72 11.43 0.41 -2.83
CA SER A 72 10.58 0.79 -3.97
C SER A 72 11.40 1.43 -5.10
N ILE A 73 12.40 2.25 -4.76
CA ILE A 73 13.35 2.81 -5.73
C ILE A 73 14.19 1.68 -6.36
N ALA A 74 14.72 0.78 -5.53
CA ALA A 74 15.50 -0.36 -6.01
C ALA A 74 14.67 -1.25 -6.95
N LEU A 75 13.43 -1.57 -6.59
CA LEU A 75 12.51 -2.34 -7.42
C LEU A 75 12.25 -1.66 -8.77
N THR A 76 12.07 -0.34 -8.76
CA THR A 76 11.91 0.45 -9.98
C THR A 76 13.11 0.33 -10.91
N ILE A 77 14.32 0.47 -10.35
CA ILE A 77 15.56 0.32 -11.13
C ILE A 77 15.67 -1.10 -11.69
N LEU A 78 15.32 -2.13 -10.91
CA LEU A 78 15.36 -3.52 -11.35
C LEU A 78 14.38 -3.79 -12.51
N TYR A 79 13.16 -3.27 -12.45
CA TYR A 79 12.20 -3.41 -13.55
C TYR A 79 12.59 -2.63 -14.81
N VAL A 80 13.26 -1.47 -14.65
CA VAL A 80 13.78 -0.69 -15.79
C VAL A 80 15.00 -1.36 -16.42
N ALA A 81 15.89 -1.92 -15.59
CA ALA A 81 17.10 -2.60 -16.04
C ALA A 81 16.83 -4.01 -16.61
N ASP A 82 15.71 -4.64 -16.26
CA ASP A 82 15.31 -5.93 -16.80
C ASP A 82 14.85 -5.80 -18.27
N THR A 83 15.71 -6.26 -19.19
CA THR A 83 15.50 -6.30 -20.65
C THR A 83 14.77 -7.56 -21.13
N GLY A 84 14.19 -8.33 -20.20
CA GLY A 84 13.33 -9.48 -20.47
C GLY A 84 12.20 -9.21 -21.47
N ARG A 85 11.65 -10.28 -22.06
CA ARG A 85 10.57 -10.16 -23.06
C ARG A 85 9.32 -9.48 -22.46
N PHE A 86 8.89 -9.84 -21.25
CA PHE A 86 7.65 -9.33 -20.65
C PHE A 86 7.69 -7.82 -20.33
N THR A 87 8.78 -7.31 -19.73
CA THR A 87 8.94 -5.87 -19.43
C THR A 87 8.93 -5.02 -20.69
N ARG A 88 9.53 -5.49 -21.81
CA ARG A 88 9.53 -4.77 -23.09
C ARG A 88 8.14 -4.50 -23.68
N HIS A 89 7.18 -5.40 -23.46
CA HIS A 89 5.82 -5.27 -24.01
C HIS A 89 4.95 -4.33 -23.17
N ILE A 90 5.26 -4.21 -21.87
CA ILE A 90 4.53 -3.35 -20.93
C ILE A 90 5.20 -1.96 -20.82
N GLN A 91 6.46 -1.82 -21.25
CA GLN A 91 7.22 -0.57 -21.27
C GLN A 91 6.64 0.53 -22.18
N GLY A 92 5.79 0.18 -23.15
CA GLY A 92 5.07 1.16 -23.97
C GLY A 92 3.69 1.55 -23.45
N MET A 93 3.22 0.97 -22.32
CA MET A 93 2.33 1.77 -21.47
C MET A 93 3.20 2.96 -21.07
N PRO A 94 2.73 4.20 -20.94
CA PRO A 94 3.60 5.28 -20.52
C PRO A 94 4.28 4.91 -19.20
N GLY A 95 5.49 4.33 -19.29
CA GLY A 95 6.31 3.84 -18.20
C GLY A 95 6.57 4.91 -17.14
N PRO A 96 6.54 6.21 -17.48
CA PRO A 96 6.54 7.28 -16.49
C PRO A 96 5.29 7.40 -15.60
N LEU A 97 4.09 7.04 -16.08
CA LEU A 97 2.83 7.27 -15.34
C LEU A 97 2.55 6.18 -14.30
N LEU A 98 2.86 4.91 -14.58
CA LEU A 98 2.66 3.82 -13.63
C LEU A 98 3.85 3.59 -12.70
N ILE A 99 5.09 3.85 -13.11
CA ILE A 99 6.28 3.46 -12.33
C ILE A 99 7.07 4.65 -11.76
N LEU A 100 7.14 5.83 -12.38
CA LEU A 100 8.24 6.76 -12.06
C LEU A 100 7.92 8.04 -11.29
N PHE A 101 6.71 8.61 -11.32
CA PHE A 101 6.53 9.98 -10.78
C PHE A 101 5.83 10.16 -9.42
N PHE A 102 5.38 9.11 -8.72
CA PHE A 102 4.74 9.29 -7.40
C PHE A 102 5.49 8.69 -6.20
N MET A 103 6.27 7.61 -6.36
CA MET A 103 7.08 7.06 -5.25
C MET A 103 8.14 8.05 -4.73
N PRO A 104 8.89 8.77 -5.60
CA PRO A 104 9.80 9.81 -5.16
C PRO A 104 9.07 11.00 -4.54
N ILE A 105 7.84 11.32 -4.94
CA ILE A 105 7.03 12.38 -4.32
C ILE A 105 6.53 11.95 -2.94
N VAL A 106 6.06 10.71 -2.74
CA VAL A 106 5.68 10.22 -1.40
C VAL A 106 6.89 10.23 -0.45
N LEU A 107 8.07 9.83 -0.94
CA LEU A 107 9.31 9.86 -0.18
C LEU A 107 9.82 11.29 0.05
N ALA A 108 9.83 12.15 -0.96
CA ALA A 108 10.32 13.53 -0.88
C ALA A 108 9.39 14.42 -0.06
N PHE A 109 8.08 14.31 -0.25
CA PHE A 109 7.10 14.93 0.63
C PHE A 109 7.22 14.34 2.03
N GLY A 110 7.47 13.04 2.15
CA GLY A 110 7.64 12.41 3.44
C GLY A 110 8.86 12.83 4.25
N LEU A 111 9.99 13.07 3.57
CA LEU A 111 11.19 13.69 4.13
C LEU A 111 10.99 15.18 4.44
N LEU A 112 10.32 15.91 3.55
CA LEU A 112 9.97 17.33 3.75
C LEU A 112 9.10 17.48 5.01
N LEU A 113 8.12 16.60 5.18
CA LEU A 113 7.24 16.58 6.33
C LEU A 113 7.97 16.08 7.57
N TRP A 114 8.78 15.02 7.49
CA TRP A 114 9.65 14.56 8.59
C TRP A 114 10.50 15.68 9.19
N ASN A 115 11.05 16.56 8.35
CA ASN A 115 11.78 17.76 8.79
C ASN A 115 10.85 18.83 9.41
N GLY A 116 9.58 18.91 9.00
CA GLY A 116 8.55 19.80 9.55
C GLY A 116 7.96 19.36 10.91
N PHE A 117 7.95 18.06 11.24
CA PHE A 117 7.47 17.51 12.52
C PHE A 117 8.40 17.80 13.72
N ARG A 118 9.56 18.44 13.51
CA ARG A 118 10.49 18.76 14.61
C ARG A 118 9.87 19.71 15.62
N ASP A 119 8.96 20.59 15.19
CA ASP A 119 8.20 21.49 16.07
C ASP A 119 6.78 21.78 15.57
N TRP A 120 5.75 21.27 16.27
CA TRP A 120 4.35 21.72 16.14
C TRP A 120 4.20 23.24 16.33
N ARG A 121 5.19 23.89 16.95
CA ARG A 121 5.24 25.34 17.19
C ARG A 121 5.47 26.16 15.92
N SER A 122 6.19 25.66 14.91
CA SER A 122 6.49 26.45 13.71
C SER A 122 5.34 26.44 12.70
N LEU A 123 4.65 25.30 12.55
CA LEU A 123 3.56 25.12 11.59
C LEU A 123 2.18 25.47 12.18
N GLY A 124 2.00 25.38 13.51
CA GLY A 124 0.71 25.46 14.17
C GLY A 124 -0.08 24.16 14.09
N LYS A 125 -0.80 23.83 15.17
CA LYS A 125 -1.42 22.50 15.37
C LYS A 125 -2.38 22.06 14.26
N VAL A 126 -3.11 22.98 13.63
CA VAL A 126 -4.07 22.66 12.56
C VAL A 126 -3.38 22.37 11.22
N ARG A 127 -2.38 23.18 10.85
CA ARG A 127 -1.64 22.97 9.58
C ARG A 127 -0.90 21.64 9.61
N HIS A 128 -0.34 21.33 10.77
CA HIS A 128 0.33 20.07 11.01
C HIS A 128 -0.64 18.87 10.89
N LEU A 129 -1.85 18.99 11.44
CA LEU A 129 -2.89 17.98 11.27
C LEU A 129 -3.31 17.79 9.80
N ILE A 130 -3.47 18.87 9.04
CA ILE A 130 -3.80 18.80 7.59
C ILE A 130 -2.72 17.99 6.85
N VAL A 131 -1.46 18.29 7.15
CA VAL A 131 -0.30 17.55 6.64
C VAL A 131 -0.40 16.06 7.00
N THR A 132 -0.69 15.74 8.27
CA THR A 132 -0.83 14.35 8.72
C THR A 132 -1.96 13.62 7.97
N TRP A 133 -3.08 14.28 7.71
CA TRP A 133 -4.18 13.70 6.93
C TRP A 133 -3.85 13.53 5.44
N LEU A 134 -3.02 14.40 4.85
CA LEU A 134 -2.63 14.32 3.44
C LEU A 134 -1.86 13.03 3.11
N TRP A 135 -1.21 12.41 4.10
CA TRP A 135 -0.58 11.12 3.92
C TRP A 135 -1.55 9.99 3.57
N VAL A 136 -2.76 10.01 4.12
CA VAL A 136 -3.75 8.95 3.91
C VAL A 136 -4.10 8.80 2.42
N PRO A 137 -4.57 9.85 1.71
CA PRO A 137 -4.82 9.74 0.27
C PRO A 137 -3.53 9.56 -0.54
N LEU A 138 -2.38 10.06 -0.07
CA LEU A 138 -1.10 9.89 -0.76
C LEU A 138 -0.67 8.40 -0.84
N PHE A 139 -0.78 7.66 0.27
CA PHE A 139 -0.61 6.20 0.22
C PHE A 139 -1.79 5.48 -0.41
N GLY A 140 -3.00 6.04 -0.33
CA GLY A 140 -4.16 5.55 -1.08
C GLY A 140 -3.90 5.48 -2.58
N VAL A 141 -3.27 6.51 -3.16
CA VAL A 141 -2.85 6.52 -4.57
C VAL A 141 -1.82 5.41 -4.83
N ALA A 142 -0.87 5.17 -3.93
CA ALA A 142 0.09 4.07 -4.08
C ALA A 142 -0.59 2.70 -4.12
N VAL A 143 -1.56 2.48 -3.22
CA VAL A 143 -2.37 1.25 -3.18
C VAL A 143 -3.23 1.11 -4.45
N LEU A 144 -3.85 2.20 -4.91
CA LEU A 144 -4.65 2.22 -6.13
C LEU A 144 -3.82 1.82 -7.36
N LYS A 145 -2.59 2.32 -7.48
CA LYS A 145 -1.70 1.95 -8.59
C LYS A 145 -1.40 0.46 -8.63
N VAL A 146 -1.10 -0.14 -7.47
CA VAL A 146 -0.88 -1.59 -7.37
C VAL A 146 -2.15 -2.34 -7.81
N ALA A 147 -3.31 -1.90 -7.34
CA ALA A 147 -4.59 -2.50 -7.70
C ALA A 147 -4.93 -2.38 -9.20
N VAL A 148 -4.67 -1.23 -9.82
CA VAL A 148 -4.84 -1.01 -11.27
C VAL A 148 -3.89 -1.90 -12.07
N GLY A 149 -2.62 -1.99 -11.67
CA GLY A 149 -1.65 -2.86 -12.32
C GLY A 149 -2.11 -4.33 -12.36
N TYR A 150 -2.53 -4.87 -11.22
CA TYR A 150 -3.09 -6.23 -11.19
C TYR A 150 -4.44 -6.34 -11.88
N GLY A 151 -5.30 -5.32 -11.76
CA GLY A 151 -6.61 -5.30 -12.43
C GLY A 151 -6.50 -5.37 -13.96
N LEU A 152 -5.47 -4.75 -14.54
CA LEU A 152 -5.20 -4.80 -15.99
C LEU A 152 -4.67 -6.14 -16.46
N LEU A 153 -3.92 -6.87 -15.62
CA LEU A 153 -3.48 -8.23 -15.93
C LEU A 153 -4.67 -9.20 -16.02
N ASP A 154 -5.73 -8.93 -15.25
CA ASP A 154 -6.92 -9.77 -15.21
C ASP A 154 -7.99 -9.33 -16.21
N ASN A 155 -8.14 -8.03 -16.43
CA ASN A 155 -9.08 -7.42 -17.38
C ASN A 155 -8.42 -6.20 -18.05
N PRO A 156 -7.89 -6.34 -19.28
CA PRO A 156 -7.18 -5.27 -19.98
C PRO A 156 -8.15 -4.26 -20.61
N ALA A 157 -8.89 -3.53 -19.77
CA ALA A 157 -9.79 -2.46 -20.20
C ALA A 157 -9.03 -1.15 -20.43
N GLY A 158 -9.35 -0.43 -21.51
CA GLY A 158 -8.77 0.88 -21.82
C GLY A 158 -7.30 0.85 -22.28
N VAL A 159 -6.85 -0.31 -22.77
CA VAL A 159 -5.50 -0.52 -23.31
C VAL A 159 -5.58 -1.19 -24.69
N ASP A 160 -4.63 -0.87 -25.57
CA ASP A 160 -4.50 -1.46 -26.90
C ASP A 160 -3.06 -1.90 -27.16
N LEU A 161 -2.88 -2.97 -27.94
CA LEU A 161 -1.56 -3.54 -28.24
C LEU A 161 -1.13 -3.08 -29.63
N ASP A 162 -0.04 -2.33 -29.72
CA ASP A 162 0.57 -1.98 -31.01
C ASP A 162 1.15 -3.24 -31.67
N PRO A 163 0.66 -3.67 -32.85
CA PRO A 163 1.13 -4.86 -33.54
C PRO A 163 2.59 -4.80 -33.99
N GLY A 164 3.14 -3.58 -34.18
CA GLY A 164 4.51 -3.38 -34.66
C GLY A 164 5.54 -3.46 -33.54
N SER A 165 5.30 -2.75 -32.43
CA SER A 165 6.21 -2.72 -31.28
C SER A 165 5.89 -3.77 -30.21
N LEU A 166 4.72 -4.43 -30.30
CA LEU A 166 4.14 -5.30 -29.28
C LEU A 166 4.02 -4.62 -27.91
N GLN A 167 3.78 -3.30 -27.92
CA GLN A 167 3.64 -2.48 -26.73
C GLN A 167 2.18 -2.18 -26.39
N LEU A 168 1.81 -2.24 -25.11
CA LEU A 168 0.47 -1.90 -24.63
C LEU A 168 0.33 -0.39 -24.40
N TRP A 169 -0.55 0.32 -25.09
CA TRP A 169 -0.80 1.75 -24.88
C TRP A 169 -2.14 1.98 -24.17
N ILE A 170 -2.23 3.02 -23.33
CA ILE A 170 -3.50 3.40 -22.70
C ILE A 170 -4.31 4.22 -23.70
N THR A 171 -5.50 3.73 -24.06
CA THR A 171 -6.43 4.39 -24.99
C THR A 171 -7.54 5.14 -24.24
N ASP A 172 -7.93 4.66 -23.05
CA ASP A 172 -8.97 5.26 -22.22
C ASP A 172 -8.58 5.19 -20.73
N LEU A 173 -8.13 6.33 -20.19
CA LEU A 173 -7.69 6.43 -18.81
C LEU A 173 -8.85 6.23 -17.80
N PRO A 174 -10.05 6.84 -17.96
CA PRO A 174 -11.22 6.49 -17.18
C PRO A 174 -11.51 4.99 -17.14
N ALA A 175 -11.48 4.29 -18.28
CA ALA A 175 -11.71 2.84 -18.32
C ALA A 175 -10.66 2.04 -17.53
N VAL A 176 -9.39 2.46 -17.58
CA VAL A 176 -8.31 1.86 -16.78
C VAL A 176 -8.53 2.08 -15.28
N LEU A 177 -8.84 3.31 -14.87
CA LEU A 177 -9.00 3.67 -13.46
C LEU A 177 -10.26 3.07 -12.84
N LEU A 178 -11.37 3.07 -13.57
CA LEU A 178 -12.67 2.57 -13.11
C LEU A 178 -12.89 1.09 -13.42
N ASN A 179 -11.83 0.38 -13.84
CA ASN A 179 -11.88 -1.06 -14.06
C ASN A 179 -12.43 -1.78 -12.82
N PRO A 180 -13.53 -2.55 -12.93
CA PRO A 180 -14.14 -3.24 -11.79
C PRO A 180 -13.16 -4.15 -11.03
N ALA A 181 -12.25 -4.79 -11.76
CA ALA A 181 -11.21 -5.65 -11.18
C ALA A 181 -10.21 -4.83 -10.35
N ALA A 182 -9.84 -3.64 -10.81
CA ALA A 182 -8.95 -2.73 -10.09
C ALA A 182 -9.63 -2.15 -8.84
N GLN A 183 -10.89 -1.72 -8.95
CA GLN A 183 -11.64 -1.13 -7.84
C GLN A 183 -11.87 -2.12 -6.69
N SER A 184 -12.25 -3.36 -7.01
CA SER A 184 -12.41 -4.42 -6.01
C SER A 184 -11.09 -4.69 -5.26
N ARG A 185 -9.97 -4.81 -5.99
CA ARG A 185 -8.63 -5.00 -5.41
C ARG A 185 -8.18 -3.81 -4.58
N PHE A 186 -8.47 -2.59 -5.02
CA PHE A 186 -8.11 -1.37 -4.31
C PHE A 186 -8.75 -1.33 -2.93
N VAL A 187 -10.07 -1.53 -2.87
CA VAL A 187 -10.81 -1.48 -1.61
C VAL A 187 -10.37 -2.59 -0.66
N HIS A 188 -10.17 -3.81 -1.18
CA HIS A 188 -9.67 -4.93 -0.39
C HIS A 188 -8.25 -4.69 0.14
N LEU A 189 -7.32 -4.27 -0.73
CA LEU A 189 -5.92 -4.03 -0.36
C LEU A 189 -5.80 -2.85 0.61
N ALA A 190 -6.55 -1.77 0.41
CA ALA A 190 -6.60 -0.64 1.33
C ALA A 190 -7.11 -1.06 2.72
N GLY A 191 -8.19 -1.86 2.78
CA GLY A 191 -8.70 -2.42 4.02
C GLY A 191 -7.68 -3.32 4.74
N ALA A 192 -6.98 -4.16 3.98
CA ALA A 192 -5.91 -5.01 4.51
C ALA A 192 -4.74 -4.18 5.06
N CYS A 193 -4.31 -3.12 4.37
CA CYS A 193 -3.30 -2.19 4.87
C CYS A 193 -3.72 -1.56 6.20
N TYR A 194 -4.95 -1.05 6.30
CA TYR A 194 -5.48 -0.44 7.51
C TYR A 194 -5.52 -1.43 8.68
N LEU A 195 -5.94 -2.67 8.42
CA LEU A 195 -5.95 -3.72 9.43
C LEU A 195 -4.54 -4.06 9.92
N VAL A 196 -3.57 -4.22 9.02
CA VAL A 196 -2.16 -4.50 9.39
C VAL A 196 -1.58 -3.35 10.21
N GLY A 197 -1.78 -2.10 9.79
CA GLY A 197 -1.33 -0.93 10.55
C GLY A 197 -1.95 -0.85 11.95
N ALA A 198 -3.25 -1.12 12.06
CA ALA A 198 -3.94 -1.17 13.35
C ALA A 198 -3.38 -2.29 14.25
N THR A 199 -3.27 -3.51 13.72
CA THR A 199 -2.76 -4.67 14.47
C THR A 199 -1.31 -4.47 14.90
N PHE A 200 -0.49 -3.80 14.10
CA PHE A 200 0.89 -3.46 14.48
C PHE A 200 0.93 -2.51 15.69
N VAL A 201 0.15 -1.43 15.66
CA VAL A 201 0.03 -0.49 16.77
C VAL A 201 -0.52 -1.19 18.02
N LEU A 202 -1.54 -2.04 17.83
CA LEU A 202 -2.17 -2.82 18.89
C LEU A 202 -1.17 -3.77 19.55
N SER A 203 -0.39 -4.51 18.77
CA SER A 203 0.57 -5.52 19.24
C SER A 203 1.69 -4.89 20.06
N ILE A 204 2.29 -3.80 19.57
CA ILE A 204 3.35 -3.07 20.30
C ILE A 204 2.77 -2.45 21.59
N SER A 205 1.55 -1.91 21.52
CA SER A 205 0.89 -1.34 22.70
C SER A 205 0.59 -2.40 23.75
N ALA A 206 0.10 -3.57 23.34
CA ALA A 206 -0.12 -4.70 24.23
C ALA A 206 1.20 -5.17 24.87
N TRP A 207 2.28 -5.27 24.09
CA TRP A 207 3.60 -5.61 24.61
C TRP A 207 4.12 -4.60 25.63
N TYR A 208 3.94 -3.30 25.40
CA TYR A 208 4.31 -2.27 26.37
C TYR A 208 3.52 -2.36 27.68
N LEU A 209 2.22 -2.68 27.61
CA LEU A 209 1.40 -2.89 28.80
C LEU A 209 1.84 -4.13 29.59
N LEU A 210 2.16 -5.23 28.90
CA LEU A 210 2.67 -6.46 29.54
C LEU A 210 4.04 -6.26 30.22
N ARG A 211 4.78 -5.22 29.85
CA ARG A 211 6.10 -4.90 30.42
C ARG A 211 6.08 -3.71 31.36
N ASP A 212 4.90 -3.15 31.68
CA ASP A 212 4.73 -1.92 32.46
C ASP A 212 5.54 -0.72 31.94
N ARG A 213 5.74 -0.64 30.62
CA ARG A 213 6.49 0.43 29.96
C ARG A 213 5.54 1.36 29.23
N ASN A 214 5.81 2.67 29.27
CA ASN A 214 5.08 3.68 28.48
C ASN A 214 3.55 3.56 28.57
N VAL A 215 3.01 3.12 29.73
CA VAL A 215 1.61 2.72 29.92
C VAL A 215 0.61 3.78 29.42
N ARG A 216 0.92 5.06 29.62
CA ARG A 216 0.07 6.18 29.18
C ARG A 216 -0.08 6.25 27.65
N ILE A 217 0.98 6.02 26.90
CA ILE A 217 0.98 6.00 25.43
C ILE A 217 0.31 4.70 24.96
N ALA A 218 0.69 3.57 25.58
CA ALA A 218 0.22 2.26 25.20
C ALA A 218 -1.31 2.11 25.35
N ARG A 219 -1.91 2.53 26.48
CA ARG A 219 -3.38 2.44 26.67
C ARG A 219 -4.16 3.22 25.60
N ARG A 220 -3.72 4.45 25.28
CA ARG A 220 -4.39 5.31 24.29
C ARG A 220 -4.23 4.78 22.87
N SER A 221 -3.02 4.34 22.54
CA SER A 221 -2.72 3.73 21.24
C SER A 221 -3.52 2.45 21.05
N LEU A 222 -3.65 1.62 22.10
CA LEU A 222 -4.44 0.40 22.10
C LEU A 222 -5.92 0.67 21.84
N THR A 223 -6.52 1.68 22.50
CA THR A 223 -7.93 2.02 22.25
C THR A 223 -8.17 2.47 20.81
N VAL A 224 -7.33 3.36 20.28
CA VAL A 224 -7.50 3.85 18.89
C VAL A 224 -7.31 2.72 17.89
N SER A 225 -6.24 1.92 18.06
CA SER A 225 -5.94 0.80 17.14
C SER A 225 -6.95 -0.33 17.22
N ALA A 226 -7.50 -0.65 18.40
CA ALA A 226 -8.54 -1.66 18.54
C ALA A 226 -9.82 -1.26 17.80
N SER A 227 -10.30 -0.03 18.00
CA SER A 227 -11.53 0.45 17.34
C SER A 227 -11.34 0.57 15.83
N PHE A 228 -10.23 1.16 15.37
CA PHE A 228 -9.95 1.30 13.94
C PHE A 228 -9.69 -0.06 13.29
N GLY A 229 -8.95 -0.95 13.96
CA GLY A 229 -8.66 -2.30 13.49
C GLY A 229 -9.91 -3.16 13.39
N LEU A 230 -10.84 -3.07 14.34
CA LEU A 230 -12.13 -3.77 14.25
C LEU A 230 -12.95 -3.28 13.05
N ALA A 231 -13.03 -1.96 12.84
CA ALA A 231 -13.72 -1.40 11.68
C ALA A 231 -13.07 -1.85 10.36
N ALA A 232 -11.74 -1.85 10.29
CA ALA A 232 -11.00 -2.34 9.13
C ALA A 232 -11.22 -3.85 8.89
N ALA A 233 -11.23 -4.66 9.95
CA ALA A 233 -11.47 -6.10 9.84
C ALA A 233 -12.88 -6.42 9.33
N LEU A 234 -13.91 -5.73 9.86
CA LEU A 234 -15.29 -5.91 9.40
C LEU A 234 -15.48 -5.46 7.95
N SER A 235 -14.88 -4.32 7.60
CA SER A 235 -14.85 -3.81 6.23
C SER A 235 -14.20 -4.84 5.28
N LEU A 236 -13.06 -5.39 5.67
CA LEU A 236 -12.32 -6.38 4.87
C LEU A 236 -13.09 -7.69 4.72
N ALA A 237 -13.75 -8.17 5.78
CA ALA A 237 -14.58 -9.37 5.72
C ALA A 237 -15.74 -9.20 4.73
N ALA A 238 -16.46 -8.07 4.80
CA ALA A 238 -17.59 -7.80 3.91
C ALA A 238 -17.17 -7.57 2.45
N LEU A 239 -16.05 -6.87 2.22
CA LEU A 239 -15.57 -6.53 0.88
C LEU A 239 -14.78 -7.67 0.24
N GLY A 240 -14.08 -8.48 1.04
CA GLY A 240 -13.37 -9.68 0.58
C GLY A 240 -14.31 -10.72 0.01
N ASP A 241 -15.45 -10.95 0.66
CA ASP A 241 -16.47 -11.87 0.17
C ASP A 241 -17.01 -11.44 -1.20
N ARG A 242 -17.40 -10.16 -1.33
CA ARG A 242 -17.86 -9.58 -2.61
C ARG A 242 -16.78 -9.62 -3.70
N ALA A 243 -15.52 -9.42 -3.34
CA ALA A 243 -14.40 -9.53 -4.28
C ALA A 243 -14.21 -10.97 -4.78
N GLY A 244 -14.46 -11.97 -3.92
CA GLY A 244 -14.45 -13.40 -4.30
C GLY A 244 -15.48 -13.70 -5.38
N TYR A 245 -16.72 -13.26 -5.19
CA TYR A 245 -17.79 -13.41 -6.20
C TYR A 245 -17.52 -12.65 -7.51
N ALA A 246 -16.94 -11.45 -7.43
CA ALA A 246 -16.58 -10.70 -8.64
C ALA A 246 -15.42 -11.36 -9.42
N THR A 247 -14.55 -12.11 -8.74
CA THR A 247 -13.42 -12.81 -9.36
C THR A 247 -13.86 -14.12 -10.00
N SER A 248 -14.91 -14.78 -9.49
CA SER A 248 -15.40 -16.05 -10.05
C SER A 248 -16.00 -15.92 -11.45
N SER A 249 -16.47 -14.73 -11.86
CA SER A 249 -17.03 -14.53 -13.20
C SER A 249 -15.97 -14.39 -14.29
N GLY A 250 -14.80 -13.80 -13.99
CA GLY A 250 -13.71 -13.57 -14.95
C GLY A 250 -12.52 -14.53 -14.83
N GLN A 251 -12.28 -15.12 -13.66
CA GLN A 251 -11.12 -15.98 -13.37
C GLN A 251 -11.51 -17.30 -12.70
N GLN A 252 -12.37 -18.08 -13.34
CA GLN A 252 -12.84 -19.38 -12.85
C GLN A 252 -11.69 -20.34 -12.53
N MET A 253 -10.66 -20.40 -13.38
CA MET A 253 -9.48 -21.24 -13.14
C MET A 253 -8.79 -20.94 -11.80
N ARG A 254 -8.73 -19.66 -11.41
CA ARG A 254 -8.11 -19.25 -10.14
C ARG A 254 -8.93 -19.70 -8.94
N ILE A 255 -10.25 -19.52 -9.00
CA ILE A 255 -11.15 -19.95 -7.92
C ILE A 255 -11.17 -21.47 -7.81
N ALA A 256 -11.26 -22.18 -8.94
CA ALA A 256 -11.20 -23.64 -8.98
C ALA A 256 -9.91 -24.18 -8.35
N ALA A 257 -8.76 -23.58 -8.66
CA ALA A 257 -7.49 -23.97 -8.04
C ALA A 257 -7.45 -23.69 -6.53
N ILE A 258 -7.99 -22.56 -6.05
CA ILE A 258 -8.05 -22.22 -4.60
C ILE A 258 -9.02 -23.15 -3.86
N ALA A 259 -10.17 -23.46 -4.44
CA ALA A 259 -11.19 -24.34 -3.87
C ALA A 259 -10.87 -25.84 -4.05
N ALA A 260 -9.79 -26.17 -4.76
CA ALA A 260 -9.45 -27.53 -5.17
C ALA A 260 -10.59 -28.24 -5.94
N GLU A 261 -11.32 -27.49 -6.76
CA GLU A 261 -12.34 -28.00 -7.65
C GLU A 261 -11.73 -28.47 -8.97
N TRP A 262 -11.50 -29.78 -9.08
CA TRP A 262 -10.88 -30.39 -10.25
C TRP A 262 -11.88 -30.82 -11.33
N HIS A 263 -13.17 -30.83 -11.01
CA HIS A 263 -14.24 -31.29 -11.89
C HIS A 263 -15.35 -30.24 -11.91
N ALA A 264 -15.81 -29.86 -13.11
CA ALA A 264 -16.96 -29.00 -13.26
C ALA A 264 -18.23 -29.73 -12.79
N GLN A 265 -18.95 -29.15 -11.84
CA GLN A 265 -20.30 -29.60 -11.53
C GLN A 265 -21.22 -29.09 -12.65
N THR A 266 -21.80 -30.02 -13.41
CA THR A 266 -22.78 -29.76 -14.48
C THR A 266 -24.09 -29.25 -13.94
#